data_AF-A0A6B0SXW8-F1
#
_entry.id   AF-A0A6B0SXW8-F1
#
_cell.length_a   1.000
_cell.length_b   1.000
_cell.length_c   1.000
_cell.angle_alpha   90.00
_cell.angle_beta   90.00
_cell.angle_gamma   90.00
#
_symmetry.space_group_name_H-M   'P 1'
#
loop_
_entity.id
_entity.type
_entity.pdbx_description
1 polymer ?
#
loop_
_entity_poly.entity_id
_entity_poly.type
_entity_poly.pdbx_seq_one_letter_code
_entity_poly.pdbx_strand_id
1 'polypeptide(L)'
;MNEYGEKITQVEEQYGQTANYMRVLTAIKTMDDVWTVRDIMDVTGVPERTTRRIVGQLQTVGFIEQVDEKKTLGKPIPYYRLNC
;
A
#
# COMPACT_ATOMS: atom_id res chain seq x y z
N MET A 1 20.24 8.73 -4.26
CA MET A 1 18.79 8.44 -4.28
C MET A 1 18.61 7.18 -3.47
N ASN A 2 17.77 7.15 -2.43
CA ASN A 2 17.58 5.94 -1.63
C ASN A 2 16.64 4.98 -2.38
N GLU A 3 16.69 3.68 -2.05
CA GLU A 3 15.93 2.61 -2.72
C GLU A 3 14.43 2.92 -2.82
N TYR A 4 13.87 3.60 -1.81
CA TYR A 4 12.49 4.08 -1.84
C TYR A 4 12.20 5.12 -2.90
N GLY A 5 13.12 6.05 -3.14
CA GLY A 5 12.98 7.06 -4.20
C GLY A 5 12.89 6.41 -5.58
N GLU A 6 13.68 5.36 -5.83
CA GLU A 6 13.67 4.64 -7.11
C GLU A 6 12.37 3.85 -7.31
N LYS A 7 11.92 3.12 -6.29
CA LYS A 7 10.64 2.37 -6.33
C LYS A 7 9.44 3.29 -6.51
N ILE A 8 9.44 4.47 -5.86
CA ILE A 8 8.35 5.45 -6.01
C ILE A 8 8.32 6.01 -7.42
N THR A 9 9.46 6.47 -7.94
CA THR A 9 9.55 6.97 -9.32
C THR A 9 9.06 5.93 -10.33
N GLN A 10 9.41 4.65 -10.15
CA GLN A 10 8.93 3.57 -11.01
C GLN A 10 7.40 3.43 -11.00
N VAL A 11 6.75 3.53 -9.83
CA VAL A 11 5.28 3.46 -9.73
C VAL A 11 4.64 4.69 -10.36
N GLU A 12 5.24 5.86 -10.17
CA GLU A 12 4.75 7.12 -10.72
C GLU A 12 4.82 7.14 -12.25
N GLU A 13 5.92 6.66 -12.83
CA GLU A 13 6.09 6.49 -14.27
C GLU A 13 5.14 5.45 -14.86
N GLN A 14 4.91 4.33 -14.15
CA GLN A 14 4.10 3.23 -14.66
C GLN A 14 2.59 3.44 -14.48
N TYR A 15 2.17 4.15 -13.42
CA TYR A 15 0.76 4.19 -13.01
C TYR A 15 0.19 5.60 -12.76
N GLY A 16 1.03 6.63 -12.77
CA GLY A 16 0.66 8.04 -12.59
C GLY A 16 0.41 8.46 -11.13
N GLN A 17 0.78 9.69 -10.80
CA GLN A 17 0.49 10.30 -9.50
C GLN A 17 -0.93 10.84 -9.46
N THR A 18 -1.78 10.27 -8.60
CA THR A 18 -3.09 10.83 -8.25
C THR A 18 -3.09 11.30 -6.80
N ALA A 19 -3.98 12.22 -6.43
CA ALA A 19 -4.12 12.66 -5.04
C ALA A 19 -4.37 11.49 -4.08
N ASN A 20 -5.14 10.48 -4.50
CA ASN A 20 -5.37 9.27 -3.72
C ASN A 20 -4.12 8.41 -3.58
N TYR A 21 -3.29 8.32 -4.63
CA TYR A 21 -2.01 7.62 -4.57
C TYR A 21 -1.09 8.24 -3.51
N MET A 22 -0.93 9.56 -3.54
CA MET A 22 -0.10 10.28 -2.56
C MET A 22 -0.63 10.11 -1.14
N ARG A 23 -1.95 10.17 -0.93
CA ARG A 23 -2.55 9.92 0.40
C ARG A 23 -2.23 8.53 0.93
N VAL A 24 -2.38 7.50 0.09
CA VAL A 24 -2.06 6.12 0.47
C VAL A 24 -0.57 5.97 0.76
N LEU A 25 0.29 6.50 -0.11
CA LEU A 25 1.75 6.43 0.05
C LEU A 25 2.23 7.14 1.32
N THR A 26 1.69 8.32 1.63
CA THR A 26 2.02 9.04 2.86
C THR A 26 1.55 8.25 4.09
N ALA A 27 0.33 7.70 4.08
CA ALA A 27 -0.19 6.93 5.20
C ALA A 27 0.68 5.72 5.51
N ILE A 28 0.99 4.87 4.53
CA ILE A 28 1.77 3.64 4.76
C ILE A 28 3.21 3.91 5.23
N LYS A 29 3.77 5.09 4.90
CA LYS A 29 5.09 5.52 5.39
C LYS A 29 5.08 5.94 6.87
N THR A 30 3.91 6.25 7.41
CA THR A 30 3.72 6.76 8.77
C THR A 30 2.98 5.80 9.69
N MET A 31 2.34 4.77 9.14
CA MET A 31 1.67 3.72 9.90
C MET A 31 2.69 2.78 10.55
N ASP A 32 2.32 2.19 11.69
CA ASP A 32 3.09 1.17 12.41
C ASP A 32 3.34 -0.09 11.56
N ASP A 33 4.16 -1.02 12.06
CA ASP A 33 4.82 -2.10 11.31
C ASP A 33 3.94 -2.89 10.34
N VAL A 34 2.70 -3.24 10.71
CA VAL A 34 1.86 -4.14 9.90
C VAL A 34 0.43 -3.63 9.81
N TRP A 35 -0.11 -3.58 8.60
CA TRP A 35 -1.41 -3.00 8.31
C TRP A 35 -2.16 -3.74 7.21
N THR A 36 -3.49 -3.60 7.21
CA THR A 36 -4.39 -4.11 6.19
C THR A 36 -4.82 -2.98 5.24
N VAL A 37 -5.44 -3.35 4.12
CA VAL A 37 -6.13 -2.39 3.24
C VAL A 37 -7.16 -1.56 4.01
N ARG A 38 -7.85 -2.16 4.99
CA ARG A 38 -8.89 -1.49 5.76
C ARG A 38 -8.29 -0.37 6.62
N ASP A 39 -7.17 -0.63 7.26
CA ASP A 39 -6.47 0.36 8.09
C ASP A 39 -6.07 1.58 7.26
N ILE A 40 -5.55 1.36 6.04
CA ILE A 40 -5.23 2.46 5.11
C ILE A 40 -6.48 3.26 4.74
N MET A 41 -7.60 2.59 4.48
CA MET A 41 -8.86 3.27 4.16
C MET A 41 -9.33 4.15 5.31
N ASP A 42 -9.27 3.64 6.54
CA ASP A 42 -9.73 4.36 7.73
C ASP A 42 -8.87 5.61 8.00
N VAL A 43 -7.56 5.56 7.69
CA VAL A 43 -6.64 6.71 7.81
C VAL A 43 -6.82 7.71 6.66
N THR A 44 -6.98 7.24 5.42
CA THR A 44 -6.89 8.09 4.23
C THR A 44 -8.24 8.57 3.69
N GLY A 45 -9.33 7.91 4.08
CA GLY A 45 -10.66 8.06 3.48
C GLY A 45 -10.74 7.61 2.02
N VAL A 46 -9.71 6.94 1.49
CA VAL A 46 -9.69 6.47 0.09
C VAL A 46 -10.58 5.23 -0.04
N PRO A 47 -11.47 5.15 -1.05
CA PRO A 47 -12.35 4.00 -1.23
C PRO A 47 -11.60 2.69 -1.44
N GLU A 48 -12.15 1.59 -0.91
CA GLU A 48 -11.52 0.26 -0.91
C GLU A 48 -10.96 -0.17 -2.27
N ARG A 49 -11.74 -0.02 -3.34
CA ARG A 49 -11.31 -0.40 -4.70
C ARG A 49 -10.04 0.35 -5.13
N THR A 50 -9.98 1.64 -4.81
CA THR A 50 -8.82 2.49 -5.12
C THR A 50 -7.63 2.13 -4.25
N THR A 51 -7.84 1.90 -2.95
CA THR A 51 -6.81 1.49 -2.01
C THR A 51 -6.20 0.15 -2.39
N ARG A 52 -7.03 -0.87 -2.68
CA ARG A 52 -6.56 -2.19 -3.15
C ARG A 52 -5.72 -2.09 -4.42
N ARG A 53 -6.15 -1.27 -5.38
CA ARG A 53 -5.40 -1.03 -6.62
C ARG A 53 -4.01 -0.46 -6.32
N ILE A 54 -3.93 0.58 -5.49
CA ILE A 54 -2.67 1.24 -5.13
C ILE A 54 -1.76 0.29 -4.34
N VAL A 55 -2.30 -0.43 -3.35
CA VAL A 55 -1.56 -1.45 -2.59
C VAL A 55 -0.99 -2.51 -3.53
N GLY A 56 -1.78 -3.01 -4.48
CA GLY A 56 -1.29 -3.98 -5.48
C GLY A 56 -0.17 -3.42 -6.36
N GLN A 57 -0.23 -2.15 -6.75
CA GLN A 57 0.84 -1.49 -7.51
C GLN A 57 2.12 -1.38 -6.69
N LEU A 58 2.02 -0.95 -5.44
CA LEU A 58 3.16 -0.84 -4.53
C LEU A 58 3.78 -2.21 -4.21
N GLN A 59 2.96 -3.25 -4.10
CA GLN A 59 3.43 -4.62 -3.92
C GLN A 59 4.14 -5.14 -5.17
N THR A 60 3.64 -4.81 -6.36
CA THR A 60 4.21 -5.25 -7.64
C THR A 60 5.63 -4.73 -7.84
N VAL A 61 5.92 -3.50 -7.39
CA VAL A 61 7.28 -2.92 -7.44
C VAL A 61 8.14 -3.25 -6.22
N GLY A 62 7.64 -4.09 -5.30
CA GLY A 62 8.35 -4.48 -4.09
C GLY A 62 8.58 -3.34 -3.10
N PHE A 63 7.74 -2.28 -3.13
CA PHE A 63 7.75 -1.20 -2.12
C PHE A 63 7.14 -1.68 -0.80
N ILE A 64 6.17 -2.59 -0.89
CA ILE A 64 5.59 -3.31 0.25
C ILE A 64 5.63 -4.80 0.00
N GLU A 65 5.52 -5.57 1.07
CA GLU A 65 5.35 -7.02 1.02
C GLU A 65 4.17 -7.46 1.88
N GLN A 66 3.57 -8.60 1.53
CA GLN A 66 2.56 -9.26 2.36
C GLN A 66 3.30 -10.18 3.35
N VAL A 67 3.03 -10.01 4.65
CA VAL A 67 3.74 -10.74 5.73
C VAL A 67 2.87 -11.75 6.47
N ASP A 68 1.55 -11.59 6.42
CA ASP A 68 0.61 -12.52 7.06
C ASP A 68 -0.71 -12.51 6.29
N GLU A 69 -1.55 -13.52 6.55
CA GLU A 69 -2.90 -13.61 6.05
C GLU A 69 -3.81 -14.27 7.11
N LYS A 70 -4.82 -13.54 7.57
CA LYS A 70 -5.84 -14.10 8.47
C LYS A 70 -7.14 -14.34 7.74
N LYS A 71 -7.85 -15.41 8.08
CA LYS A 71 -9.19 -15.67 7.54
C LYS A 71 -10.24 -15.06 8.45
N THR A 72 -11.08 -14.19 7.90
CA THR A 72 -12.28 -13.67 8.59
C THR A 72 -13.49 -14.01 7.74
N LEU A 73 -14.46 -14.74 8.33
CA LEU A 73 -15.65 -15.23 7.60
C LEU A 73 -15.31 -15.96 6.29
N GLY A 74 -14.23 -16.76 6.32
CA GLY A 74 -13.74 -17.50 5.16
C GLY A 74 -13.01 -16.67 4.10
N LYS A 75 -12.91 -15.33 4.26
CA LYS A 75 -12.18 -14.46 3.34
C LYS A 75 -10.77 -14.18 3.87
N PRO A 76 -9.73 -14.26 3.02
CA PRO A 76 -8.39 -13.87 3.40
C PRO A 76 -8.32 -12.35 3.61
N ILE A 77 -7.67 -11.95 4.70
CA ILE A 77 -7.30 -10.58 5.03
C ILE A 77 -5.76 -10.54 5.04
N PRO A 78 -5.15 -10.07 3.95
CA PRO A 78 -3.70 -9.92 3.86
C PRO A 78 -3.24 -8.75 4.72
N TYR A 79 -2.09 -8.96 5.37
CA TYR A 79 -1.36 -7.97 6.14
C TYR A 79 -0.07 -7.61 5.41
N TYR A 80 0.23 -6.32 5.38
CA TYR A 80 1.33 -5.76 4.62
C TYR A 80 2.25 -4.93 5.52
N ARG A 81 3.49 -4.78 5.09
CA ARG A 81 4.47 -3.84 5.65
C ARG A 81 5.31 -3.21 4.55
N LEU A 82 6.05 -2.16 4.90
CA LEU A 82 7.10 -1.62 4.02
C LEU A 82 8.21 -2.66 3.82
N ASN A 83 8.68 -2.80 2.58
CA ASN A 83 9.80 -3.66 2.24
C ASN A 83 11.06 -2.79 2.13
N CYS A 84 11.76 -2.67 3.26
CA CYS A 84 12.89 -1.77 3.52
C CYS A 84 14.21 -2.53 3.57
#